data_AF-A0AA37AF39-F1
#
_entry.id   AF-A0AA37AF39-F1
#
_cell.length_a   1.000
_cell.length_b   1.000
_cell.length_c   1.000
_cell.angle_alpha   90.00
_cell.angle_beta   90.00
_cell.angle_gamma   90.00
#
_symmetry.space_group_name_H-M   'P 1'
#
loop_
_entity.id
_entity.type
_entity.pdbx_description
1 polymer ?
#
loop_
_entity_poly.entity_id
_entity_poly.type
_entity_poly.pdbx_seq_one_letter_code
_entity_poly.pdbx_strand_id
1 'polypeptide(L)'
;MQKMNDTFPYMPLMAFAMTGFICIMTETIPAGLLPEISKGMNISLASAGQWVTVYALGSLFAAIPLTIVTRSWNRKYVLLMTVAGFFIFNTITALSSNVYLTLLARLGAGAAAGLAWSLLAGFSRRIVEPLHQGRAMAIAMAGTPLALSLGVPLGTWLGHYLGWRLTFGIMSVLSLLLMIWIRISVPDSAGRLC
;
A
#
# COMPACT_ATOMS: atom_id res chain seq x y z
N MET A 1 24.76 -21.88 -6.92
CA MET A 1 23.98 -21.67 -8.15
C MET A 1 22.57 -22.21 -7.92
N GLN A 2 21.62 -21.35 -7.54
CA GLN A 2 20.23 -21.76 -7.36
C GLN A 2 19.54 -21.61 -8.71
N LYS A 3 19.03 -22.73 -9.26
CA LYS A 3 18.24 -22.76 -10.51
C LYS A 3 17.20 -21.64 -10.44
N MET A 4 17.40 -20.57 -11.21
CA MET A 4 16.30 -19.72 -11.60
C MET A 4 15.45 -20.61 -12.50
N ASN A 5 14.21 -20.91 -12.10
CA ASN A 5 13.24 -21.39 -13.07
C ASN A 5 13.27 -20.38 -14.23
N ASP A 6 13.41 -20.86 -15.46
CA ASP A 6 13.33 -20.07 -16.71
C ASP A 6 11.94 -19.44 -16.94
N THR A 7 11.14 -19.31 -15.88
CA THR A 7 9.78 -18.82 -15.89
C THR A 7 9.76 -17.40 -15.34
N PHE A 8 9.27 -16.47 -16.15
CA PHE A 8 9.06 -15.08 -15.78
C PHE A 8 8.37 -14.95 -14.40
N PRO A 9 8.81 -14.05 -13.50
CA PRO A 9 8.39 -14.02 -12.09
C PRO A 9 7.01 -13.39 -11.89
N TYR A 10 5.96 -14.03 -12.41
CA TYR A 10 4.59 -13.52 -12.32
C TYR A 10 4.12 -13.36 -10.86
N MET A 11 4.42 -14.33 -9.98
CA MET A 11 3.98 -14.30 -8.59
C MET A 11 4.50 -13.08 -7.80
N PRO A 12 5.82 -12.77 -7.79
CA PRO A 12 6.33 -11.53 -7.22
C PRO A 12 5.72 -10.27 -7.83
N LEU A 13 5.54 -10.23 -9.15
CA LEU A 13 4.99 -9.06 -9.84
C LEU A 13 3.52 -8.83 -9.52
N MET A 14 2.73 -9.89 -9.35
CA MET A 14 1.34 -9.81 -8.89
C MET A 14 1.28 -9.33 -7.43
N ALA A 15 2.20 -9.75 -6.56
CA ALA A 15 2.29 -9.22 -5.21
C ALA A 15 2.65 -7.72 -5.19
N PHE A 16 3.50 -7.27 -6.11
CA PHE A 16 3.80 -5.85 -6.30
C PHE A 16 2.57 -5.08 -6.80
N ALA A 17 1.83 -5.63 -7.76
CA ALA A 17 0.56 -5.08 -8.22
C ALA A 17 -0.45 -4.95 -7.06
N MET A 18 -0.60 -5.98 -6.24
CA MET A 18 -1.48 -5.95 -5.08
C MET A 18 -1.02 -4.91 -4.03
N THR A 19 0.28 -4.71 -3.87
CA THR A 19 0.82 -3.65 -3.00
C THR A 19 0.41 -2.27 -3.52
N GLY A 20 0.55 -2.02 -4.82
CA GLY A 20 0.09 -0.77 -5.46
C GLY A 20 -1.42 -0.59 -5.35
N PHE A 21 -2.19 -1.68 -5.51
CA PHE A 21 -3.63 -1.69 -5.32
C PHE A 21 -4.02 -1.26 -3.90
N ILE A 22 -3.46 -1.89 -2.86
CA ILE A 22 -3.74 -1.56 -1.46
C ILE A 22 -3.32 -0.12 -1.13
N CYS A 23 -2.18 0.32 -1.66
CA CYS A 23 -1.70 1.69 -1.50
C CYS A 23 -2.71 2.70 -2.03
N ILE A 24 -3.16 2.55 -3.27
CA ILE A 24 -4.13 3.45 -3.90
C ILE A 24 -5.49 3.37 -3.20
N MET A 25 -5.95 2.16 -2.86
CA MET A 25 -7.18 1.97 -2.10
C MET A 25 -7.15 2.72 -0.76
N THR A 26 -6.05 2.58 -0.01
CA THR A 26 -5.86 3.23 1.28
C THR A 26 -5.80 4.76 1.17
N GLU A 27 -5.29 5.27 0.05
CA GLU A 27 -5.24 6.70 -0.24
C GLU A 27 -6.61 7.28 -0.56
N THR A 28 -7.38 6.59 -1.38
CA THR A 28 -8.57 7.13 -2.07
C THR A 28 -9.91 6.77 -1.40
N ILE A 29 -10.01 5.64 -0.69
CA ILE A 29 -11.22 5.26 0.05
C ILE A 29 -11.74 6.38 0.97
N PRO A 30 -10.90 7.05 1.80
CA PRO A 30 -11.43 8.09 2.69
C PRO A 30 -12.08 9.25 1.95
N ALA A 31 -11.64 9.58 0.73
CA ALA A 31 -12.27 10.62 -0.09
C ALA A 31 -13.68 10.19 -0.54
N GLY A 32 -13.87 8.92 -0.89
CA GLY A 32 -15.17 8.36 -1.26
C GLY A 32 -16.14 8.20 -0.09
N LEU A 33 -15.62 8.07 1.13
CA LEU A 33 -16.40 7.85 2.36
C LEU A 33 -16.46 9.08 3.28
N LEU A 34 -16.22 10.28 2.74
CA LEU A 34 -16.22 11.53 3.52
C LEU A 34 -17.51 11.73 4.35
N PRO A 35 -18.72 11.57 3.79
CA PRO A 35 -19.96 11.71 4.55
C PRO A 35 -20.10 10.69 5.68
N GLU A 36 -19.73 9.43 5.42
CA GLU A 36 -19.81 8.31 6.35
C GLU A 36 -18.81 8.48 7.50
N ILE A 37 -17.59 8.93 7.22
CA ILE A 37 -16.57 9.24 8.22
C ILE A 37 -17.01 10.43 9.08
N SER A 38 -17.50 11.50 8.43
CA SER A 38 -18.00 12.70 9.12
C SER A 38 -19.10 12.35 10.13
N LYS A 39 -20.11 11.57 9.70
CA LYS A 39 -21.18 11.08 10.57
C LYS A 39 -20.67 10.13 11.65
N GLY A 40 -19.83 9.16 11.28
CA GLY A 40 -19.36 8.10 12.18
C GLY A 40 -18.31 8.53 13.22
N MET A 41 -17.73 9.72 13.08
CA MET A 41 -16.81 10.35 14.03
C MET A 41 -17.39 11.64 14.65
N ASN A 42 -18.58 12.06 14.23
CA ASN A 42 -19.22 13.33 14.61
C ASN A 42 -18.31 14.56 14.39
N ILE A 43 -17.69 14.64 13.21
CA ILE A 43 -16.79 15.72 12.79
C ILE A 43 -17.28 16.39 11.52
N SER A 44 -16.80 17.61 11.23
CA SER A 44 -17.10 18.28 9.96
C SER A 44 -16.52 17.52 8.74
N LEU A 45 -17.14 17.70 7.57
CA LEU A 45 -16.61 17.17 6.31
C LEU A 45 -15.19 17.67 6.02
N ALA A 46 -14.90 18.94 6.35
CA ALA A 46 -13.56 19.51 6.19
C ALA A 46 -12.52 18.78 7.06
N SER A 47 -12.89 18.43 8.31
CA SER A 47 -12.04 17.65 9.21
C SER A 47 -11.82 16.22 8.71
N ALA A 48 -12.85 15.58 8.12
CA ALA A 48 -12.70 14.28 7.48
C ALA A 48 -11.77 14.36 6.25
N GLY A 49 -11.84 15.45 5.48
CA GLY A 49 -10.95 15.74 4.34
C GLY A 49 -9.46 15.77 4.72
N GLN A 50 -9.14 16.19 5.95
CA GLN A 50 -7.76 16.20 6.45
C GLN A 50 -7.12 14.81 6.46
N TRP A 51 -7.91 13.72 6.50
CA TRP A 51 -7.37 12.35 6.45
C TRP A 51 -6.67 12.04 5.14
N VAL A 52 -7.10 12.66 4.04
CA VAL A 52 -6.48 12.53 2.72
C VAL A 52 -5.26 13.45 2.65
N THR A 53 -5.39 14.69 3.11
CA THR A 53 -4.28 15.66 3.13
C THR A 53 -3.10 15.17 3.96
N VAL A 54 -3.34 14.71 5.19
CA VAL A 54 -2.29 14.23 6.09
C VAL A 54 -1.62 12.96 5.55
N TYR A 55 -2.38 12.08 4.88
CA TYR A 55 -1.81 10.94 4.17
C TYR A 55 -0.87 11.39 3.03
N ALA A 56 -1.31 12.35 2.21
CA ALA A 56 -0.49 12.89 1.13
C ALA A 56 0.79 13.55 1.66
N LEU A 57 0.70 14.31 2.75
CA LEU A 57 1.87 14.89 3.44
C LEU A 57 2.82 13.79 3.94
N GLY A 58 2.28 12.74 4.56
CA GLY A 58 3.08 11.61 5.03
C GLY A 58 3.85 10.93 3.88
N SER A 59 3.17 10.71 2.76
CA SER A 59 3.80 10.15 1.55
C SER A 59 4.89 11.05 1.01
N LEU A 60 4.62 12.35 0.87
CA LEU A 60 5.56 13.34 0.36
C LEU A 60 6.83 13.42 1.22
N PHE A 61 6.67 13.60 2.53
CA PHE A 61 7.80 13.81 3.43
C PHE A 61 8.58 12.54 3.73
N ALA A 62 7.93 11.37 3.73
CA ALA A 62 8.60 10.13 4.07
C ALA A 62 9.25 9.42 2.87
N ALA A 63 8.78 9.68 1.64
CA ALA A 63 9.29 9.00 0.44
C ALA A 63 10.81 9.10 0.32
N ILE A 64 11.39 10.31 0.40
CA ILE A 64 12.84 10.49 0.24
C ILE A 64 13.63 9.95 1.45
N PRO A 65 13.35 10.36 2.71
CA PRO A 65 14.13 9.90 3.86
C PRO A 65 14.07 8.39 4.05
N LEU A 66 12.88 7.78 3.96
CA LEU A 66 12.74 6.32 4.12
C LEU A 66 13.46 5.57 3.00
N THR A 67 13.43 6.09 1.76
CA THR A 67 14.16 5.46 0.64
C THR A 67 15.66 5.50 0.84
N ILE A 68 16.20 6.59 1.41
CA ILE A 68 17.63 6.71 1.74
C ILE A 68 18.01 5.73 2.86
N VAL A 69 17.25 5.75 3.97
CA VAL A 69 17.51 4.89 5.14
C VAL A 69 17.45 3.41 4.78
N THR A 70 16.49 3.03 3.93
CA THR A 70 16.27 1.63 3.54
C THR A 70 17.07 1.19 2.31
N ARG A 71 17.95 2.06 1.76
CA ARG A 71 18.67 1.77 0.51
C ARG A 71 19.59 0.55 0.62
N SER A 72 20.25 0.38 1.77
CA SER A 72 21.17 -0.73 2.06
C SER A 72 20.46 -1.99 2.58
N TRP A 73 19.16 -1.91 2.85
CA TRP A 73 18.40 -3.02 3.42
C TRP A 73 17.94 -3.99 2.34
N ASN A 74 17.66 -5.24 2.73
CA ASN A 74 17.09 -6.22 1.81
C ASN A 74 15.69 -5.77 1.36
N ARG A 75 15.51 -5.63 0.05
CA ARG A 75 14.27 -5.10 -0.56
C ARG A 75 13.01 -5.87 -0.18
N LYS A 76 13.10 -7.18 0.04
CA LYS A 76 11.97 -7.97 0.51
C LYS A 76 11.54 -7.55 1.92
N TYR A 77 12.49 -7.33 2.84
CA TYR A 77 12.16 -6.87 4.19
C TYR A 77 11.59 -5.46 4.17
N VAL A 78 12.12 -4.57 3.34
CA VAL A 78 11.56 -3.22 3.17
C VAL A 78 10.11 -3.30 2.68
N LEU A 79 9.83 -4.12 1.66
CA LEU A 79 8.47 -4.31 1.16
C LEU A 79 7.53 -4.91 2.21
N LEU A 80 7.99 -5.90 2.98
CA LEU A 80 7.21 -6.48 4.08
C LEU A 80 6.91 -5.45 5.18
N MET A 81 7.87 -4.60 5.54
CA MET A 81 7.65 -3.51 6.50
C MET A 81 6.65 -2.48 5.97
N THR A 82 6.73 -2.14 4.69
CA THR A 82 5.76 -1.24 4.04
C THR A 82 4.35 -1.81 4.13
N VAL A 83 4.16 -3.09 3.78
CA VAL A 83 2.83 -3.73 3.83
C VAL A 83 2.36 -3.92 5.27
N ALA A 84 3.27 -4.20 6.20
CA ALA A 84 2.97 -4.21 7.64
C ALA A 84 2.52 -2.84 8.13
N GLY A 85 3.12 -1.75 7.63
CA GLY A 85 2.67 -0.39 7.87
C GLY A 85 1.22 -0.19 7.44
N PHE A 86 0.85 -0.61 6.22
CA PHE A 86 -0.54 -0.56 5.77
C PHE A 86 -1.47 -1.35 6.69
N PHE A 87 -1.10 -2.58 7.09
CA PHE A 87 -1.88 -3.38 8.02
C PHE A 87 -2.11 -2.65 9.36
N ILE A 88 -1.03 -2.20 10.01
CA ILE A 88 -1.09 -1.56 11.32
C ILE A 88 -1.91 -0.27 11.26
N PHE A 89 -1.59 0.63 10.34
CA PHE A 89 -2.23 1.95 10.28
C PHE A 89 -3.68 1.89 9.79
N ASN A 90 -4.02 0.96 8.88
CA ASN A 90 -5.42 0.73 8.51
C ASN A 90 -6.21 0.09 9.66
N THR A 91 -5.59 -0.81 10.44
CA THR A 91 -6.24 -1.41 11.62
C THR A 91 -6.51 -0.35 12.68
N ILE A 92 -5.54 0.52 12.95
CA ILE A 92 -5.72 1.65 13.87
C ILE A 92 -6.84 2.56 13.35
N THR A 93 -6.87 2.88 12.05
CA THR A 93 -7.92 3.72 11.46
C THR A 93 -9.31 3.08 11.59
N ALA A 94 -9.43 1.78 11.39
CA ALA A 94 -10.70 1.04 11.50
C ALA A 94 -11.25 1.02 12.94
N LEU A 95 -10.37 0.85 13.93
CA LEU A 95 -10.74 0.71 15.34
C LEU A 95 -10.79 2.05 16.09
N SER A 96 -10.17 3.10 15.54
CA SER A 96 -10.07 4.39 16.20
C SER A 96 -11.44 5.08 16.33
N SER A 97 -11.61 5.72 17.48
CA SER A 97 -12.68 6.68 17.75
C SER A 97 -12.13 8.08 18.04
N ASN A 98 -10.80 8.26 17.97
CA ASN A 98 -10.13 9.53 18.24
C ASN A 98 -9.56 10.12 16.94
N VAL A 99 -9.96 11.35 16.62
CA VAL A 99 -9.57 12.04 15.38
C VAL A 99 -8.06 12.22 15.27
N TYR A 100 -7.38 12.61 16.35
CA TYR A 100 -5.93 12.83 16.34
C TYR A 100 -5.17 11.52 16.13
N LEU A 101 -5.60 10.44 16.79
CA LEU A 101 -5.01 9.12 16.58
C LEU A 101 -5.18 8.67 15.13
N THR A 102 -6.36 8.90 14.54
CA THR A 102 -6.59 8.55 13.13
C THR A 102 -5.73 9.39 12.21
N LEU A 103 -5.58 10.70 12.44
CA LEU A 103 -4.69 11.55 11.63
C LEU A 103 -3.23 11.07 11.69
N LEU A 104 -2.73 10.68 12.87
CA LEU A 104 -1.40 10.09 13.02
C LEU A 104 -1.27 8.76 12.28
N ALA A 105 -2.29 7.90 12.36
CA ALA A 105 -2.32 6.65 11.60
C ALA A 105 -2.32 6.92 10.09
N ARG A 106 -3.08 7.92 9.61
CA ARG A 106 -3.11 8.35 8.21
C ARG A 106 -1.76 8.89 7.75
N LEU A 107 -1.07 9.67 8.58
CA LEU A 107 0.28 10.14 8.31
C LEU A 107 1.25 8.96 8.13
N GLY A 108 1.18 7.98 9.04
CA GLY A 108 1.99 6.76 8.98
C GLY A 108 1.69 5.88 7.77
N ALA A 109 0.40 5.71 7.43
CA ALA A 109 -0.01 5.00 6.22
C ALA A 109 0.49 5.71 4.96
N GLY A 110 0.45 7.04 4.95
CA GLY A 110 1.04 7.86 3.89
C GLY A 110 2.54 7.64 3.79
N ALA A 111 3.26 7.60 4.91
CA ALA A 111 4.68 7.33 4.93
C ALA A 111 5.03 5.95 4.34
N ALA A 112 4.24 4.92 4.68
CA ALA A 112 4.36 3.59 4.09
C ALA A 112 4.10 3.62 2.57
N ALA A 113 3.11 4.40 2.11
CA ALA A 113 2.82 4.59 0.69
C ALA A 113 3.97 5.23 -0.08
N GLY A 114 4.57 6.29 0.46
CA GLY A 114 5.75 6.92 -0.15
C GLY A 114 6.89 5.93 -0.37
N LEU A 115 7.11 5.04 0.61
CA LEU A 115 8.10 3.95 0.50
C LEU A 115 7.65 2.85 -0.49
N ALA A 116 6.36 2.53 -0.54
CA ALA A 116 5.81 1.56 -1.50
C ALA A 116 6.09 2.00 -2.95
N TRP A 117 5.80 3.26 -3.28
CA TRP A 117 6.02 3.79 -4.63
C TRP A 117 7.48 3.74 -5.08
N SER A 118 8.41 4.07 -4.17
CA SER A 118 9.85 4.02 -4.49
C SER A 118 10.33 2.58 -4.70
N LEU A 119 9.79 1.61 -3.93
CA LEU A 119 10.12 0.19 -4.07
C LEU A 119 9.52 -0.42 -5.33
N LEU A 120 8.25 -0.18 -5.63
CA LEU A 120 7.56 -0.83 -6.75
C LEU A 120 8.22 -0.52 -8.09
N ALA A 121 8.57 0.75 -8.32
CA ALA A 121 9.22 1.18 -9.55
C ALA A 121 10.64 0.61 -9.69
N GLY A 122 11.40 0.49 -8.59
CA GLY A 122 12.78 0.02 -8.62
C GLY A 122 12.92 -1.50 -8.58
N PHE A 123 12.12 -2.17 -7.76
CA PHE A 123 12.26 -3.59 -7.47
C PHE A 123 11.68 -4.46 -8.60
N SER A 124 10.55 -4.05 -9.20
CA SER A 124 9.96 -4.76 -10.35
C SER A 124 10.95 -4.95 -11.52
N ARG A 125 11.77 -3.93 -11.80
CA ARG A 125 12.80 -3.97 -12.85
C ARG A 125 14.02 -4.82 -12.50
N ARG A 126 14.31 -5.03 -11.20
CA ARG A 126 15.50 -5.75 -10.73
C ARG A 126 15.32 -7.26 -10.66
N ILE A 127 14.09 -7.75 -10.63
CA ILE A 127 13.79 -9.19 -10.54
C ILE A 127 13.61 -9.85 -11.91
N VAL A 128 13.83 -9.11 -13.00
CA VAL A 128 13.73 -9.59 -14.38
C VAL A 128 14.93 -9.15 -15.20
N GLU A 129 15.16 -9.82 -16.33
CA GLU A 129 16.18 -9.42 -17.30
C GLU A 129 15.86 -8.04 -17.93
N PRO A 130 16.88 -7.28 -18.37
CA PRO A 130 16.71 -5.94 -18.95
C PRO A 130 15.65 -5.87 -20.06
N LEU A 131 15.61 -6.89 -20.92
CA LEU A 131 14.67 -6.98 -22.05
C LEU A 131 13.19 -7.03 -21.61
N HIS A 132 12.91 -7.49 -20.38
CA HIS A 132 11.56 -7.63 -19.87
C HIS A 132 11.17 -6.61 -18.79
N GLN A 133 12.03 -5.62 -18.51
CA GLN A 133 11.78 -4.61 -17.47
C GLN A 133 10.50 -3.80 -17.70
N GLY A 134 10.21 -3.43 -18.96
CA GLY A 134 8.97 -2.72 -19.31
C GLY A 134 7.72 -3.55 -18.99
N ARG A 135 7.74 -4.84 -19.34
CA ARG A 135 6.63 -5.78 -19.07
C ARG A 135 6.45 -6.01 -17.57
N ALA A 136 7.54 -6.16 -16.82
CA ALA A 136 7.49 -6.32 -15.37
C ALA A 136 6.92 -5.09 -14.68
N MET A 137 7.35 -3.89 -15.09
CA MET A 137 6.82 -2.63 -14.58
C MET A 137 5.33 -2.46 -14.92
N ALA A 138 4.91 -2.82 -16.14
CA ALA A 138 3.51 -2.78 -16.53
C ALA A 138 2.63 -3.67 -15.62
N ILE A 139 3.06 -4.91 -15.34
CA ILE A 139 2.33 -5.83 -14.46
C ILE A 139 2.33 -5.29 -13.02
N ALA A 140 3.47 -4.87 -12.49
CA ALA A 140 3.58 -4.35 -11.13
C ALA A 140 2.77 -3.05 -10.91
N MET A 141 2.57 -2.25 -11.94
CA MET A 141 1.79 -1.01 -11.89
C MET A 141 0.30 -1.21 -12.23
N ALA A 142 -0.09 -2.39 -12.73
CA ALA A 142 -1.48 -2.69 -13.09
C ALA A 142 -2.44 -2.63 -11.88
N GLY A 143 -1.94 -2.76 -10.65
CA GLY A 143 -2.75 -2.62 -9.44
C GLY A 143 -3.39 -1.25 -9.29
N THR A 144 -2.71 -0.18 -9.73
CA THR A 144 -3.19 1.20 -9.63
C THR A 144 -4.48 1.47 -10.42
N PRO A 145 -4.52 1.22 -11.75
CA PRO A 145 -5.76 1.40 -12.49
C PRO A 145 -6.87 0.44 -12.03
N LEU A 146 -6.53 -0.78 -11.61
CA LEU A 146 -7.53 -1.71 -11.05
C LEU A 146 -8.15 -1.19 -9.74
N ALA A 147 -7.34 -0.60 -8.87
CA ALA A 147 -7.81 0.03 -7.65
C ALA A 147 -8.74 1.20 -7.96
N LEU A 148 -8.34 2.13 -8.83
CA LEU A 148 -9.17 3.29 -9.16
C LEU A 148 -10.47 2.90 -9.88
N SER A 149 -10.41 1.92 -10.80
CA SER A 149 -11.55 1.57 -11.66
C SER A 149 -12.57 0.66 -10.97
N LEU A 150 -12.10 -0.31 -10.17
CA LEU A 150 -12.96 -1.31 -9.54
C LEU A 150 -12.91 -1.22 -8.03
N GLY A 151 -11.71 -1.10 -7.47
CA GLY A 151 -11.51 -1.08 -6.02
C GLY A 151 -12.23 0.06 -5.33
N VAL A 152 -12.05 1.31 -5.78
CA VAL A 152 -12.61 2.50 -5.14
C VAL A 152 -14.14 2.53 -5.18
N PRO A 153 -14.80 2.26 -6.32
CA PRO A 153 -16.26 2.12 -6.36
C PRO A 153 -16.76 1.01 -5.42
N LEU A 154 -16.13 -0.17 -5.44
CA LEU A 154 -16.53 -1.28 -4.57
C LEU A 154 -16.29 -0.96 -3.09
N GLY A 155 -15.17 -0.34 -2.75
CA GLY A 155 -14.84 0.04 -1.37
C GLY A 155 -15.75 1.13 -0.82
N THR A 156 -16.10 2.10 -1.67
CA THR A 156 -17.07 3.15 -1.33
C THR A 156 -18.46 2.57 -1.16
N TRP A 157 -18.90 1.70 -2.08
CA TRP A 157 -20.17 1.00 -1.99
C TRP A 157 -20.25 0.16 -0.71
N LEU A 158 -19.24 -0.67 -0.42
CA LEU A 158 -19.18 -1.43 0.83
C LEU A 158 -19.20 -0.52 2.07
N GLY A 159 -18.49 0.60 2.04
CA GLY A 159 -18.45 1.54 3.17
C GLY A 159 -19.77 2.25 3.42
N HIS A 160 -20.58 2.47 2.38
CA HIS A 160 -21.92 3.03 2.52
C HIS A 160 -22.89 2.06 3.21
N TYR A 161 -22.85 0.77 2.86
CA TYR A 161 -23.78 -0.23 3.42
C TYR A 161 -23.31 -0.87 4.72
N LEU A 162 -22.02 -1.21 4.82
CA LEU A 162 -21.44 -1.95 5.94
C LEU A 162 -20.64 -1.06 6.90
N GLY A 163 -20.48 0.22 6.55
CA GLY A 163 -19.75 1.21 7.35
C GLY A 163 -18.27 1.32 6.97
N TRP A 164 -17.76 2.56 7.01
CA TRP A 164 -16.39 2.89 6.62
C TRP A 164 -15.32 2.16 7.44
N ARG A 165 -15.60 1.86 8.72
CA ARG A 165 -14.68 1.10 9.59
C ARG A 165 -14.42 -0.30 9.06
N LEU A 166 -15.46 -0.98 8.56
CA LEU A 166 -15.31 -2.31 7.99
C LEU A 166 -14.49 -2.27 6.70
N THR A 167 -14.65 -1.23 5.87
CA THR A 167 -13.83 -1.05 4.67
C THR A 167 -12.33 -0.98 5.00
N PHE A 168 -11.93 -0.22 6.02
CA PHE A 168 -10.54 -0.21 6.49
C PHE A 168 -10.11 -1.54 7.14
N GLY A 169 -11.03 -2.23 7.82
CA GLY A 169 -10.81 -3.58 8.35
C GLY A 169 -10.50 -4.60 7.25
N ILE A 170 -11.27 -4.58 6.15
CA ILE A 170 -11.03 -5.43 4.97
C ILE A 170 -9.67 -5.11 4.36
N MET A 171 -9.32 -3.83 4.21
CA MET A 171 -7.98 -3.44 3.72
C MET A 171 -6.85 -3.94 4.62
N SER A 172 -7.09 -3.99 5.93
CA SER A 172 -6.14 -4.54 6.89
C SER A 172 -5.96 -6.05 6.68
N VAL A 173 -7.05 -6.80 6.57
CA VAL A 173 -7.00 -8.25 6.27
C VAL A 173 -6.30 -8.52 4.94
N LEU A 174 -6.61 -7.75 3.89
CA LEU A 174 -5.93 -7.87 2.59
C LEU A 174 -4.43 -7.59 2.70
N SER A 175 -4.03 -6.60 3.52
CA SER A 175 -2.62 -6.29 3.76
C SER A 175 -1.91 -7.44 4.48
N LEU A 176 -2.58 -8.07 5.46
CA LEU A 176 -2.04 -9.23 6.17
C LEU A 176 -1.86 -10.45 5.23
N LEU A 177 -2.87 -10.74 4.40
CA LEU A 177 -2.78 -11.80 3.39
C LEU A 177 -1.66 -11.52 2.38
N LEU A 178 -1.50 -10.26 1.98
CA LEU A 178 -0.42 -9.83 1.09
C LEU A 178 0.95 -10.00 1.75
N MET A 179 1.11 -9.74 3.05
CA MET A 179 2.38 -10.00 3.75
C MET A 179 2.76 -11.48 3.67
N ILE A 180 1.80 -12.39 3.90
CA ILE A 180 2.01 -13.83 3.81
C ILE A 180 2.40 -14.21 2.38
N TRP A 181 1.68 -13.67 1.38
CA TRP A 181 1.98 -13.91 -0.03
C TRP A 181 3.39 -13.42 -0.40
N ILE A 182 3.78 -12.20 -0.02
CA ILE A 182 5.12 -11.66 -0.28
C ILE A 182 6.20 -12.53 0.38
N ARG A 183 5.95 -13.00 1.62
CA ARG A 183 6.90 -13.84 2.35
C ARG A 183 7.23 -15.13 1.61
N ILE A 184 6.22 -15.73 0.96
CA ILE A 184 6.31 -17.00 0.23
C ILE A 184 6.81 -16.79 -1.21
N SER A 185 6.28 -15.79 -1.93
CA SER A 185 6.52 -15.63 -3.37
C SER A 185 7.73 -14.79 -3.72
N VAL A 186 8.09 -13.78 -2.93
CA VAL A 186 9.22 -12.90 -3.26
C VAL A 186 10.51 -13.54 -2.74
N PRO A 187 11.50 -13.81 -3.61
CA PRO A 187 12.75 -14.42 -3.16
C PRO A 187 13.57 -13.43 -2.32
N ASP A 188 14.36 -13.94 -1.37
CA ASP A 188 15.20 -13.14 -0.47
C ASP A 188 16.39 -12.46 -1.18
N SER A 189 16.56 -12.73 -2.48
CA SER A 189 17.63 -12.26 -3.34
C SER A 189 17.51 -10.77 -3.68
N ALA A 190 17.92 -9.90 -2.76
CA ALA A 190 18.28 -8.50 -3.06
C ALA A 190 19.14 -7.84 -1.96
N GLY A 191 20.02 -8.61 -1.29
CA GLY A 191 20.96 -8.11 -0.28
C GLY A 191 22.41 -7.96 -0.76
N ARG A 192 22.75 -8.32 -2.00
CA ARG A 192 24.11 -8.17 -2.55
C ARG A 192 24.12 -7.03 -3.56
N LEU A 193 24.41 -5.83 -3.05
CA LEU A 193 25.06 -4.82 -3.86
C LEU A 193 26.51 -5.28 -4.01
N CYS A 194 26.90 -5.68 -5.22
CA CYS A 194 28.24 -5.35 -5.70
C CYS A 194 28.19 -3.91 -6.20
#